data_AF-J7RS86-F1
#
_entry.id   AF-J7RS86-F1
#
_cell.length_a   1.000
_cell.length_b   1.000
_cell.length_c   1.000
_cell.angle_alpha   90.00
_cell.angle_beta   90.00
_cell.angle_gamma   90.00
#
_symmetry.space_group_name_H-M   'P 1'
#
loop_
_entity.id
_entity.type
_entity.pdbx_description
1 polymer ?
#
loop_
_entity_poly.entity_id
_entity_poly.type
_entity_poly.pdbx_seq_one_letter_code
_entity_poly.pdbx_strand_id
1 'polypeptide(L)'
;MVIYKENDTVVEAYSSSEQRVADNTYSIDKKAPWDVERDIGEGEMDVVSYQEDDDDDELSSHPKSRFARFCDILNGANAETKGIEPITDEEKTDTSLINAASMWFSANMVLPALAIGGLGPMVFDLNFGTSVLVIIFFNILGLLPVAFFSLFGIQLGLRQMTLSRYVVGNIAARVFSFINSVAGVGWGIVNTVAAAQLLNLINQESGHNLPLWAGCLVLIGATLLVSFFGYKVIHSYEKWSWVPNFAVFLVIIARLKKSGNFTGGEWGSGRTTAGNVLSFGCAVFGFAAGWTTIAADYTVYMPRDINKKKVFFSLVAGLSFPLFFVMILGAACGRGGSNNKQWSDLYKSNGMGGLTYAILVPSSLHRFGEFCCVVLSMSTVANNVPNMYSIGLSLQATWGPLNKVPRVIWTILGSLFALAIAIPACYHFSTFMNSFMDSIGYYLAIYISIGLTEHFYFKKGDFSSYNVEYWNKWDKLPVGIAGTVALVIGAFGVAFGMSQTYWVGQIARPIGKFGGDIGFELAAAWAFITYMILRPIERKYYGR
;
A
#
# COMPACT_ATOMS: atom_id res chain seq x y z
N MET A 1 46.83 8.24 -38.87
CA MET A 1 48.09 7.73 -38.30
C MET A 1 47.96 6.21 -38.26
N VAL A 2 48.74 5.55 -39.11
CA VAL A 2 48.72 4.11 -39.43
C VAL A 2 49.56 3.33 -38.40
N ILE A 3 49.28 2.02 -38.27
CA ILE A 3 50.15 0.83 -38.01
C ILE A 3 49.32 -0.15 -37.15
N TYR A 4 48.67 -1.24 -37.63
CA TYR A 4 49.03 -2.49 -38.34
C TYR A 4 49.89 -3.55 -37.60
N LYS A 5 49.29 -4.75 -37.41
CA LYS A 5 49.80 -6.16 -37.44
C LYS A 5 48.74 -7.04 -36.75
N GLU A 6 48.00 -7.98 -37.32
CA GLU A 6 48.10 -8.93 -38.46
C GLU A 6 49.01 -10.16 -38.24
N ASN A 7 48.36 -11.34 -38.19
CA ASN A 7 48.70 -12.68 -38.73
C ASN A 7 47.77 -13.72 -38.03
N ASP A 8 46.69 -14.22 -38.65
CA ASP A 8 46.60 -15.31 -39.65
C ASP A 8 47.14 -16.67 -39.19
N THR A 9 46.28 -17.69 -39.06
CA THR A 9 46.17 -18.77 -40.07
C THR A 9 45.03 -19.77 -39.80
N VAL A 10 44.48 -20.23 -40.91
CA VAL A 10 43.36 -21.15 -41.18
C VAL A 10 43.83 -22.60 -41.19
N VAL A 11 42.98 -23.57 -40.80
CA VAL A 11 42.89 -24.91 -41.46
C VAL A 11 41.44 -25.44 -41.43
N GLU A 12 41.00 -25.94 -42.57
CA GLU A 12 39.70 -26.50 -42.95
C GLU A 12 39.51 -28.01 -42.61
N ALA A 13 38.22 -28.38 -42.50
CA ALA A 13 37.50 -29.50 -43.17
C ALA A 13 37.57 -31.00 -42.72
N TYR A 14 36.44 -31.64 -43.08
CA TYR A 14 36.06 -33.07 -43.21
C TYR A 14 35.57 -33.82 -41.97
N SER A 15 34.65 -34.80 -42.02
CA SER A 15 33.45 -35.13 -42.83
C SER A 15 32.92 -36.47 -42.28
N SER A 16 31.60 -36.63 -42.18
CA SER A 16 30.79 -37.87 -42.35
C SER A 16 31.36 -39.28 -42.11
N SER A 17 30.65 -40.06 -41.29
CA SER A 17 30.23 -41.48 -41.53
C SER A 17 29.40 -41.97 -40.32
N GLU A 18 28.07 -42.09 -40.38
CA GLU A 18 27.27 -43.25 -40.82
C GLU A 18 27.37 -44.55 -39.97
N GLN A 19 26.17 -45.04 -39.60
CA GLN A 19 25.69 -46.42 -39.29
C GLN A 19 25.15 -46.64 -37.87
N ARG A 20 23.80 -46.71 -37.70
CA ARG A 20 22.88 -47.89 -37.76
C ARG A 20 22.98 -48.75 -36.49
N VAL A 21 21.96 -49.32 -35.83
CA VAL A 21 20.51 -49.58 -36.02
C VAL A 21 20.03 -50.17 -34.68
N ALA A 22 18.77 -49.94 -34.25
CA ALA A 22 17.82 -50.99 -33.84
C ALA A 22 16.56 -50.40 -33.16
N ASP A 23 15.42 -50.82 -33.71
CA ASP A 23 14.03 -50.54 -33.34
C ASP A 23 13.62 -51.04 -31.95
N ASN A 24 12.56 -50.44 -31.40
CA ASN A 24 11.40 -51.22 -30.93
C ASN A 24 10.15 -50.34 -30.76
N THR A 25 9.23 -50.51 -31.70
CA THR A 25 7.81 -50.13 -31.65
C THR A 25 7.01 -51.11 -30.78
N TYR A 26 6.04 -50.61 -30.01
CA TYR A 26 4.79 -51.33 -29.73
C TYR A 26 3.62 -50.34 -29.63
N SER A 27 2.49 -50.73 -30.20
CA SER A 27 1.29 -49.94 -30.40
C SER A 27 0.04 -50.79 -30.11
N ILE A 28 -1.05 -50.10 -29.69
CA ILE A 28 -2.48 -50.50 -29.78
C ILE A 28 -2.94 -51.42 -28.60
N ASP A 29 -4.04 -51.19 -27.87
CA ASP A 29 -5.41 -50.94 -28.35
C ASP A 29 -6.37 -50.26 -27.33
N LYS A 30 -7.45 -49.66 -27.86
CA LYS A 30 -8.60 -49.07 -27.14
C LYS A 30 -9.78 -50.06 -27.12
N LYS A 31 -10.57 -50.11 -26.04
CA LYS A 31 -12.07 -50.15 -26.05
C LYS A 31 -12.69 -50.24 -24.64
N ALA A 32 -13.83 -49.55 -24.49
CA ALA A 32 -14.92 -49.73 -23.52
C ALA A 32 -16.24 -49.67 -24.33
N PRO A 33 -17.50 -49.72 -23.80
CA PRO A 33 -18.05 -50.13 -22.48
C PRO A 33 -19.36 -51.01 -22.57
N TRP A 34 -19.96 -51.33 -21.40
CA TRP A 34 -21.40 -51.64 -21.07
C TRP A 34 -21.87 -53.07 -20.74
N ASP A 35 -22.40 -53.19 -19.50
CA ASP A 35 -23.59 -53.90 -18.95
C ASP A 35 -23.79 -55.43 -19.03
N VAL A 36 -24.05 -56.07 -17.86
CA VAL A 36 -25.34 -56.69 -17.43
C VAL A 36 -25.18 -57.59 -16.17
N GLU A 37 -25.87 -57.19 -15.11
CA GLU A 37 -26.61 -57.89 -14.02
C GLU A 37 -26.15 -59.19 -13.29
N ARG A 38 -26.27 -59.08 -11.95
CA ARG A 38 -26.81 -60.00 -10.93
C ARG A 38 -26.20 -61.40 -10.76
N ASP A 39 -25.61 -61.62 -9.57
CA ASP A 39 -26.12 -62.65 -8.66
C ASP A 39 -25.95 -62.22 -7.20
N ILE A 40 -27.01 -62.46 -6.43
CA ILE A 40 -27.18 -62.10 -5.01
C ILE A 40 -26.83 -63.36 -4.21
N GLY A 41 -25.81 -63.29 -3.37
CA GLY A 41 -25.48 -64.30 -2.37
C GLY A 41 -25.28 -63.64 -1.02
N GLU A 42 -26.19 -63.93 -0.10
CA GLU A 42 -26.19 -63.44 1.28
C GLU A 42 -24.94 -63.93 2.03
N GLY A 43 -24.18 -62.99 2.60
CA GLY A 43 -23.04 -63.24 3.47
C GLY A 43 -22.89 -62.06 4.43
N GLU A 44 -22.74 -62.37 5.71
CA GLU A 44 -22.83 -61.48 6.88
C GLU A 44 -22.02 -60.17 6.76
N MET A 45 -22.65 -59.04 7.11
CA MET A 45 -21.99 -57.74 7.27
C MET A 45 -21.26 -57.71 8.63
N ASP A 46 -19.97 -58.05 8.63
CA ASP A 46 -19.07 -57.63 9.70
C ASP A 46 -18.67 -56.17 9.46
N VAL A 47 -19.01 -55.34 10.44
CA VAL A 47 -18.61 -53.93 10.52
C VAL A 47 -17.12 -53.88 10.82
N VAL A 48 -16.30 -53.81 9.78
CA VAL A 48 -14.88 -53.46 9.91
C VAL A 48 -14.80 -51.97 10.17
N SER A 49 -14.68 -51.60 11.44
CA SER A 49 -14.20 -50.28 11.84
C SER A 49 -12.77 -50.11 11.35
N TYR A 50 -12.55 -49.22 10.38
CA TYR A 50 -11.22 -48.69 10.11
C TYR A 50 -10.77 -47.90 11.34
N GLN A 51 -9.95 -48.52 12.18
CA GLN A 51 -9.05 -47.80 13.06
C GLN A 51 -7.97 -47.21 12.15
N GLU A 52 -7.86 -45.88 12.11
CA GLU A 52 -6.65 -45.22 11.63
C GLU A 52 -5.53 -45.61 12.59
N ASP A 53 -4.66 -46.53 12.16
CA ASP A 53 -3.40 -46.80 12.83
C ASP A 53 -2.51 -45.57 12.64
N ASP A 54 -2.33 -44.83 13.74
CA ASP A 54 -1.31 -43.82 13.96
C ASP A 54 0.09 -44.48 13.83
N ASP A 55 0.59 -44.62 12.61
CA ASP A 55 1.97 -45.03 12.33
C ASP A 55 2.56 -44.16 11.21
N ASP A 56 2.85 -42.91 11.53
CA ASP A 56 3.72 -42.03 10.73
C ASP A 56 4.60 -41.11 11.62
N ASP A 57 4.94 -41.58 12.83
CA ASP A 57 5.74 -40.83 13.81
C ASP A 57 7.23 -41.20 13.84
N GLU A 58 7.77 -41.82 12.78
CA GLU A 58 9.22 -42.07 12.64
C GLU A 58 9.75 -41.86 11.21
N LEU A 59 9.73 -40.64 10.69
CA LEU A 59 10.73 -40.24 9.68
C LEU A 59 11.00 -38.72 9.62
N SER A 60 11.86 -38.23 10.53
CA SER A 60 12.93 -37.22 10.30
C SER A 60 13.24 -36.43 11.58
N SER A 61 14.07 -37.01 12.45
CA SER A 61 14.67 -36.33 13.60
C SER A 61 15.81 -35.38 13.16
N HIS A 62 15.50 -34.44 12.26
CA HIS A 62 16.33 -33.24 12.13
C HIS A 62 15.99 -32.29 13.28
N PRO A 63 16.99 -31.74 14.01
CA PRO A 63 16.70 -30.75 15.03
C PRO A 63 15.94 -29.58 14.40
N LYS A 64 14.64 -29.44 14.72
CA LYS A 64 13.80 -28.35 14.24
C LYS A 64 14.55 -27.03 14.47
N SER A 65 14.82 -26.31 13.37
CA SER A 65 15.43 -24.99 13.39
C SER A 65 14.74 -24.09 14.43
N ARG A 66 15.48 -23.20 15.09
CA ARG A 66 14.90 -22.21 16.02
C ARG A 66 13.73 -21.44 15.40
N PHE A 67 13.74 -21.27 14.07
CA PHE A 67 12.65 -20.67 13.30
C PHE A 67 11.37 -21.52 13.24
N ALA A 68 11.50 -22.85 13.12
CA ALA A 68 10.33 -23.73 13.08
C ALA A 68 9.59 -23.73 14.43
N ARG A 69 10.32 -23.77 15.55
CA ARG A 69 9.71 -23.63 16.89
C ARG A 69 9.02 -22.28 17.09
N PHE A 70 9.58 -21.20 16.55
CA PHE A 70 8.95 -19.89 16.61
C PHE A 70 7.67 -19.83 15.76
N CYS A 71 7.67 -20.42 14.56
CA CYS A 71 6.46 -20.55 13.74
C CYS A 71 5.38 -21.41 14.41
N ASP A 72 5.75 -22.49 15.11
CA ASP A 72 4.80 -23.32 15.87
C ASP A 72 4.13 -22.53 17.01
N ILE A 73 4.90 -21.69 17.72
CA ILE A 73 4.38 -20.77 18.74
C ILE A 73 3.45 -19.72 18.13
N LEU A 74 3.81 -19.17 16.96
CA LEU A 74 2.98 -18.20 16.24
C LEU A 74 1.67 -18.83 15.75
N ASN A 75 1.72 -20.05 15.21
CA ASN A 75 0.53 -20.80 14.82
C ASN A 75 -0.36 -21.09 16.02
N GLY A 76 0.22 -21.49 17.17
CA GLY A 76 -0.51 -21.64 18.43
C GLY A 76 -1.15 -20.35 18.95
N ALA A 77 -0.60 -19.18 18.58
CA ALA A 77 -1.15 -17.86 18.87
C ALA A 77 -2.09 -17.32 17.77
N ASN A 78 -2.49 -18.14 16.79
CA ASN A 78 -3.30 -17.75 15.63
C ASN A 78 -2.71 -16.61 14.78
N ALA A 79 -1.39 -16.41 14.80
CA ALA A 79 -0.71 -15.42 13.97
C ALA A 79 -0.47 -15.95 12.55
N GLU A 80 -0.72 -15.11 11.53
CA GLU A 80 -0.50 -15.48 10.13
C GLU A 80 1.00 -15.71 9.82
N THR A 81 1.34 -16.94 9.46
CA THR A 81 2.71 -17.38 9.15
C THR A 81 3.04 -17.38 7.66
N LYS A 82 2.03 -17.39 6.77
CA LYS A 82 2.23 -17.36 5.32
C LYS A 82 2.75 -15.99 4.87
N GLY A 83 3.82 -16.00 4.05
CA GLY A 83 4.49 -14.80 3.58
C GLY A 83 3.99 -14.39 2.19
N ILE A 84 4.92 -14.40 1.24
CA ILE A 84 4.70 -13.95 -0.14
C ILE A 84 4.24 -15.07 -1.09
N GLU A 85 4.13 -16.30 -0.57
CA GLU A 85 3.65 -17.45 -1.33
C GLU A 85 2.21 -17.21 -1.82
N PRO A 86 1.86 -17.69 -3.04
CA PRO A 86 0.49 -17.60 -3.52
C PRO A 86 -0.50 -18.28 -2.57
N ILE A 87 -1.64 -17.64 -2.37
CA ILE A 87 -2.77 -18.22 -1.62
C ILE A 87 -3.52 -19.20 -2.54
N THR A 88 -3.74 -20.43 -2.05
CA THR A 88 -4.46 -21.46 -2.81
C THR A 88 -5.96 -21.19 -2.79
N ASP A 89 -6.72 -21.85 -3.67
CA ASP A 89 -8.15 -21.57 -3.79
C ASP A 89 -8.95 -22.11 -2.61
N GLU A 90 -8.45 -23.14 -1.92
CA GLU A 90 -9.04 -23.69 -0.70
C GLU A 90 -8.92 -22.73 0.49
N GLU A 91 -7.87 -21.89 0.51
CA GLU A 91 -7.65 -20.90 1.56
C GLU A 91 -8.50 -19.63 1.37
N LYS A 92 -9.06 -19.42 0.17
CA LYS A 92 -9.84 -18.23 -0.20
C LYS A 92 -11.27 -18.29 0.34
N THR A 93 -11.40 -18.09 1.65
CA THR A 93 -12.65 -18.28 2.40
C THR A 93 -13.40 -16.98 2.70
N ASP A 94 -12.81 -15.81 2.45
CA ASP A 94 -13.42 -14.51 2.81
C ASP A 94 -14.38 -14.00 1.72
N THR A 95 -15.67 -14.34 1.87
CA THR A 95 -16.73 -13.95 0.92
C THR A 95 -17.27 -12.53 1.14
N SER A 96 -16.83 -11.82 2.19
CA SER A 96 -17.49 -10.59 2.63
C SER A 96 -16.97 -9.35 1.89
N LEU A 97 -17.82 -8.78 1.03
CA LEU A 97 -17.58 -7.48 0.39
C LEU A 97 -17.45 -6.34 1.42
N ILE A 98 -18.18 -6.45 2.52
CA ILE A 98 -18.17 -5.45 3.60
C ILE A 98 -16.83 -5.50 4.32
N ASN A 99 -16.22 -6.67 4.52
CA ASN A 99 -14.91 -6.77 5.17
C ASN A 99 -13.84 -6.04 4.33
N ALA A 100 -13.81 -6.30 3.01
CA ALA A 100 -12.87 -5.65 2.11
C ALA A 100 -13.08 -4.12 2.02
N ALA A 101 -14.33 -3.66 1.99
CA ALA A 101 -14.64 -2.23 1.96
C ALA A 101 -14.39 -1.53 3.30
N SER A 102 -14.76 -2.16 4.43
CA SER A 102 -14.59 -1.59 5.78
C SER A 102 -13.12 -1.50 6.20
N MET A 103 -12.27 -2.39 5.68
CA MET A 103 -10.82 -2.32 5.86
C MET A 103 -10.26 -0.97 5.40
N TRP A 104 -10.56 -0.57 4.16
CA TRP A 104 -10.15 0.74 3.66
C TRP A 104 -10.95 1.88 4.26
N PHE A 105 -12.21 1.63 4.63
CA PHE A 105 -13.04 2.63 5.26
C PHE A 105 -12.41 3.16 6.54
N SER A 106 -11.98 2.23 7.40
CA SER A 106 -11.38 2.53 8.69
C SER A 106 -9.98 3.08 8.60
N ALA A 107 -9.15 2.55 7.71
CA ALA A 107 -7.82 3.08 7.48
C ALA A 107 -7.84 4.57 7.08
N ASN A 108 -8.94 5.06 6.47
CA ASN A 108 -9.07 6.44 6.03
C ASN A 108 -9.95 7.32 6.95
N MET A 109 -10.73 6.74 7.86
CA MET A 109 -11.54 7.48 8.85
C MET A 109 -10.69 7.87 10.07
N VAL A 110 -9.63 8.66 9.84
CA VAL A 110 -8.53 8.87 10.80
C VAL A 110 -8.00 10.31 10.84
N LEU A 111 -7.30 10.67 11.91
CA LEU A 111 -6.66 11.98 12.08
C LEU A 111 -5.68 12.36 10.96
N PRO A 112 -4.82 11.46 10.43
CA PRO A 112 -3.98 11.78 9.27
C PRO A 112 -4.75 12.28 8.05
N ALA A 113 -5.89 11.69 7.71
CA ALA A 113 -6.70 12.16 6.59
C ALA A 113 -7.24 13.59 6.83
N LEU A 114 -7.60 13.90 8.09
CA LEU A 114 -8.00 15.27 8.49
C LEU A 114 -6.83 16.24 8.28
N ALA A 115 -5.61 15.81 8.61
CA ALA A 115 -4.39 16.59 8.43
C ALA A 115 -4.14 16.94 6.97
N ILE A 116 -4.27 15.97 6.05
CA ILE A 116 -4.14 16.21 4.61
C ILE A 116 -5.14 17.26 4.15
N GLY A 117 -6.41 17.09 4.50
CA GLY A 117 -7.46 18.03 4.12
C GLY A 117 -7.20 19.48 4.54
N GLY A 118 -6.65 19.68 5.74
CA GLY A 118 -6.33 21.01 6.24
C GLY A 118 -5.11 21.67 5.61
N LEU A 119 -4.28 20.94 4.87
CA LEU A 119 -3.16 21.54 4.13
C LEU A 119 -3.63 22.54 3.07
N GLY A 120 -4.77 22.28 2.42
CA GLY A 120 -5.31 23.17 1.38
C GLY A 120 -5.39 24.62 1.85
N PRO A 121 -6.12 24.92 2.94
CA PRO A 121 -6.15 26.28 3.49
C PRO A 121 -4.91 26.69 4.29
N MET A 122 -4.34 25.80 5.11
CA MET A 122 -3.29 26.20 6.07
C MET A 122 -1.91 26.35 5.44
N VAL A 123 -1.64 25.64 4.35
CA VAL A 123 -0.33 25.61 3.69
C VAL A 123 -0.41 26.18 2.28
N PHE A 124 -1.43 25.79 1.51
CA PHE A 124 -1.57 26.19 0.10
C PHE A 124 -2.45 27.43 -0.09
N ASP A 125 -2.92 28.06 0.98
CA ASP A 125 -3.74 29.28 0.96
C ASP A 125 -4.95 29.17 0.02
N LEU A 126 -5.53 27.97 -0.07
CA LEU A 126 -6.70 27.69 -0.88
C LEU A 126 -7.96 27.97 -0.06
N ASN A 127 -8.97 28.54 -0.73
CA ASN A 127 -10.29 28.66 -0.13
C ASN A 127 -10.95 27.28 0.04
N PHE A 128 -12.06 27.24 0.77
CA PHE A 128 -12.75 25.99 1.04
C PHE A 128 -13.24 25.30 -0.23
N GLY A 129 -13.87 26.04 -1.14
CA GLY A 129 -14.44 25.49 -2.36
C GLY A 129 -13.39 24.86 -3.28
N THR A 130 -12.26 25.54 -3.48
CA THR A 130 -11.13 25.03 -4.27
C THR A 130 -10.54 23.79 -3.59
N SER A 131 -10.36 23.82 -2.27
CA SER A 131 -9.86 22.66 -1.51
C SER A 131 -10.77 21.45 -1.69
N VAL A 132 -12.10 21.62 -1.62
CA VAL A 132 -13.09 20.55 -1.83
C VAL A 132 -12.96 19.94 -3.23
N LEU A 133 -12.84 20.76 -4.27
CA LEU A 133 -12.69 20.27 -5.64
C LEU A 133 -11.40 19.47 -5.82
N VAL A 134 -10.28 19.98 -5.28
CA VAL A 134 -9.00 19.26 -5.30
C VAL A 134 -9.11 17.92 -4.57
N ILE A 135 -9.70 17.91 -3.38
CA ILE A 135 -9.95 16.70 -2.59
C ILE A 135 -10.74 15.69 -3.42
N ILE A 136 -11.85 16.08 -4.06
CA ILE A 136 -12.68 15.15 -4.81
C ILE A 136 -11.93 14.56 -6.01
N PHE A 137 -11.38 15.41 -6.88
CA PHE A 137 -10.80 14.94 -8.14
C PHE A 137 -9.50 14.15 -7.95
N PHE A 138 -8.59 14.60 -7.09
CA PHE A 138 -7.31 13.91 -6.89
C PHE A 138 -7.47 12.63 -6.05
N ASN A 139 -8.43 12.56 -5.12
CA ASN A 139 -8.75 11.29 -4.46
C ASN A 139 -9.32 10.28 -5.46
N ILE A 140 -10.19 10.68 -6.40
CA ILE A 140 -10.70 9.76 -7.43
C ILE A 140 -9.53 9.17 -8.23
N LEU A 141 -8.56 10.00 -8.62
CA LEU A 141 -7.35 9.54 -9.33
C LEU A 141 -6.54 8.54 -8.49
N GLY A 142 -6.42 8.75 -7.18
CA GLY A 142 -5.64 7.87 -6.30
C GLY A 142 -6.36 6.58 -5.87
N LEU A 143 -7.67 6.63 -5.60
CA LEU A 143 -8.43 5.48 -5.08
C LEU A 143 -8.79 4.45 -6.16
N LEU A 144 -8.92 4.86 -7.43
CA LEU A 144 -9.28 3.95 -8.52
C LEU A 144 -8.21 2.87 -8.76
N PRO A 145 -6.90 3.22 -8.80
CA PRO A 145 -5.83 2.23 -8.80
C PRO A 145 -5.91 1.25 -7.63
N VAL A 146 -6.18 1.73 -6.40
CA VAL A 146 -6.29 0.86 -5.21
C VAL A 146 -7.36 -0.20 -5.42
N ALA A 147 -8.58 0.22 -5.77
CA ALA A 147 -9.70 -0.69 -6.01
C ALA A 147 -9.42 -1.66 -7.17
N PHE A 148 -8.70 -1.20 -8.21
CA PHE A 148 -8.32 -2.01 -9.35
C PHE A 148 -7.26 -3.06 -9.00
N PHE A 149 -6.18 -2.68 -8.32
CA PHE A 149 -5.11 -3.59 -7.91
C PHE A 149 -5.59 -4.62 -6.88
N SER A 150 -6.56 -4.26 -6.02
CA SER A 150 -7.23 -5.23 -5.16
C SER A 150 -7.91 -6.38 -5.94
N LEU A 151 -8.32 -6.19 -7.20
CA LEU A 151 -8.87 -7.30 -8.01
C LEU A 151 -7.81 -8.35 -8.36
N PHE A 152 -6.54 -7.97 -8.43
CA PHE A 152 -5.46 -8.94 -8.69
C PHE A 152 -5.25 -9.87 -7.51
N GLY A 153 -5.38 -9.37 -6.27
CA GLY A 153 -5.31 -10.22 -5.08
C GLY A 153 -6.33 -11.35 -5.14
N ILE A 154 -7.56 -11.02 -5.53
CA ILE A 154 -8.67 -11.98 -5.69
C ILE A 154 -8.34 -13.00 -6.79
N GLN A 155 -8.03 -12.51 -8.00
CA GLN A 155 -7.89 -13.38 -9.17
C GLN A 155 -6.64 -14.26 -9.13
N LEU A 156 -5.53 -13.75 -8.58
CA LEU A 156 -4.23 -14.40 -8.65
C LEU A 156 -3.77 -15.00 -7.32
N GLY A 157 -4.35 -14.58 -6.18
CA GLY A 157 -3.87 -14.99 -4.86
C GLY A 157 -2.45 -14.49 -4.56
N LEU A 158 -1.98 -13.47 -5.27
CA LEU A 158 -0.62 -12.93 -5.13
C LEU A 158 -0.62 -11.65 -4.30
N ARG A 159 0.34 -11.55 -3.39
CA ARG A 159 0.67 -10.30 -2.69
C ARG A 159 1.12 -9.22 -3.68
N GLN A 160 0.91 -7.95 -3.33
CA GLN A 160 1.04 -6.82 -4.24
C GLN A 160 2.45 -6.68 -4.83
N MET A 161 3.50 -6.81 -4.00
CA MET A 161 4.90 -6.73 -4.47
C MET A 161 5.36 -7.99 -5.23
N THR A 162 4.78 -9.16 -4.94
CA THR A 162 5.01 -10.37 -5.75
C THR A 162 4.37 -10.24 -7.12
N LEU A 163 3.14 -9.71 -7.18
CA LEU A 163 2.45 -9.37 -8.42
C LEU A 163 3.28 -8.39 -9.27
N SER A 164 3.94 -7.41 -8.65
CA SER A 164 4.78 -6.45 -9.37
C SER A 164 5.83 -7.11 -10.27
N ARG A 165 6.30 -8.34 -9.96
CA ARG A 165 7.25 -9.09 -10.80
C ARG A 165 6.72 -9.37 -12.20
N TYR A 166 5.41 -9.56 -12.35
CA TYR A 166 4.75 -9.74 -13.64
C TYR A 166 4.50 -8.43 -14.38
N VAL A 167 4.42 -7.34 -13.61
CA VAL A 167 3.91 -6.06 -14.08
C VAL A 167 5.06 -5.15 -14.52
N VAL A 168 6.03 -4.92 -13.63
CA VAL A 168 7.19 -4.05 -13.89
C VAL A 168 8.45 -4.87 -14.23
N GLY A 169 8.37 -6.19 -14.11
CA GLY A 169 9.48 -7.12 -14.25
C GLY A 169 10.32 -7.29 -12.98
N ASN A 170 11.11 -8.35 -12.92
CA ASN A 170 11.70 -8.82 -11.67
C ASN A 170 12.73 -7.84 -11.05
N ILE A 171 13.56 -7.18 -11.86
CA ILE A 171 14.54 -6.21 -11.35
C ILE A 171 13.82 -4.99 -10.75
N ALA A 172 12.93 -4.38 -11.54
CA ALA A 172 12.17 -3.20 -11.09
C ALA A 172 11.28 -3.53 -9.89
N ALA A 173 10.65 -4.71 -9.86
CA ALA A 173 9.78 -5.12 -8.75
C ALA A 173 10.52 -5.12 -7.41
N ARG A 174 11.80 -5.49 -7.37
CA ARG A 174 12.60 -5.45 -6.14
C ARG A 174 12.86 -4.03 -5.67
N VAL A 175 13.15 -3.13 -6.61
CA VAL A 175 13.36 -1.70 -6.31
C VAL A 175 12.06 -1.12 -5.76
N PHE A 176 10.92 -1.38 -6.40
CA PHE A 176 9.62 -0.96 -5.88
C PHE A 176 9.29 -1.58 -4.53
N SER A 177 9.61 -2.85 -4.32
CA SER A 177 9.40 -3.55 -3.05
C SER A 177 10.20 -2.92 -1.92
N PHE A 178 11.46 -2.57 -2.17
CA PHE A 178 12.30 -1.85 -1.22
C PHE A 178 11.76 -0.45 -0.92
N ILE A 179 11.42 0.31 -1.98
CA ILE A 179 10.81 1.65 -1.83
C ILE A 179 9.51 1.56 -1.03
N ASN A 180 8.67 0.55 -1.28
CA ASN A 180 7.42 0.34 -0.56
C ASN A 180 7.65 0.03 0.93
N SER A 181 8.68 -0.74 1.28
CA SER A 181 9.07 -0.96 2.67
C SER A 181 9.48 0.34 3.37
N VAL A 182 10.27 1.19 2.69
CA VAL A 182 10.66 2.51 3.21
C VAL A 182 9.44 3.42 3.33
N ALA A 183 8.55 3.41 2.34
CA ALA A 183 7.32 4.19 2.33
C ALA A 183 6.40 3.80 3.50
N GLY A 184 6.22 2.50 3.75
CA GLY A 184 5.43 2.02 4.88
C GLY A 184 5.96 2.49 6.23
N VAL A 185 7.29 2.46 6.42
CA VAL A 185 7.92 3.01 7.65
C VAL A 185 7.65 4.50 7.78
N GLY A 186 7.83 5.26 6.70
CA GLY A 186 7.64 6.70 6.76
C GLY A 186 6.17 7.11 6.92
N TRP A 187 5.19 6.39 6.35
CA TRP A 187 3.78 6.56 6.69
C TRP A 187 3.55 6.33 8.18
N GLY A 188 4.12 5.24 8.72
CA GLY A 188 4.12 4.96 10.15
C GLY A 188 4.58 6.14 10.98
N ILE A 189 5.71 6.74 10.61
CA ILE A 189 6.29 7.90 11.27
C ILE A 189 5.36 9.12 11.18
N VAL A 190 4.96 9.51 9.96
CA VAL A 190 4.14 10.70 9.69
C VAL A 190 2.85 10.68 10.50
N ASN A 191 2.16 9.55 10.44
CA ASN A 191 0.89 9.33 11.11
C ASN A 191 1.06 9.36 12.64
N THR A 192 2.10 8.68 13.15
CA THR A 192 2.38 8.64 14.59
C THR A 192 2.73 10.01 15.14
N VAL A 193 3.52 10.83 14.43
CA VAL A 193 3.88 12.16 14.93
C VAL A 193 2.66 13.07 15.02
N ALA A 194 1.80 13.08 13.99
CA ALA A 194 0.59 13.90 14.01
C ALA A 194 -0.34 13.56 15.21
N ALA A 195 -0.46 12.28 15.55
CA ALA A 195 -1.24 11.84 16.70
C ALA A 195 -0.53 12.03 18.04
N ALA A 196 0.79 11.86 18.11
CA ALA A 196 1.56 12.15 19.32
C ALA A 196 1.48 13.64 19.69
N GLN A 197 1.50 14.53 18.69
CA GLN A 197 1.29 15.97 18.87
C GLN A 197 -0.08 16.31 19.47
N LEU A 198 -1.12 15.55 19.11
CA LEU A 198 -2.46 15.70 19.69
C LEU A 198 -2.50 15.18 21.14
N LEU A 199 -1.92 13.99 21.40
CA LEU A 199 -1.84 13.42 22.76
C LEU A 199 -1.07 14.31 23.73
N ASN A 200 -0.02 14.98 23.27
CA ASN A 200 0.81 15.85 24.10
C ASN A 200 0.08 17.10 24.62
N LEU A 201 -1.03 17.50 23.99
CA LEU A 201 -1.84 18.64 24.41
C LEU A 201 -2.87 18.28 25.49
N ILE A 202 -3.03 17.00 25.80
CA ILE A 202 -4.01 16.52 26.80
C ILE A 202 -3.46 16.76 28.21
N ASN A 203 -4.32 17.18 29.13
CA ASN A 203 -3.98 17.43 30.54
C ASN A 203 -2.90 18.51 30.77
N GLN A 204 -2.78 19.48 29.86
CA GLN A 204 -1.84 20.60 30.01
C GLN A 204 -2.04 21.37 31.33
N GLU A 205 -3.29 21.55 31.76
CA GLU A 205 -3.64 22.29 32.99
C GLU A 205 -3.14 21.60 34.27
N SER A 206 -3.06 20.26 34.27
CA SER A 206 -2.64 19.47 35.43
C SER A 206 -1.14 19.22 35.49
N GLY A 207 -0.37 19.63 34.46
CA GLY A 207 1.08 19.37 34.36
C GLY A 207 1.47 17.90 34.15
N HIS A 208 0.50 17.00 33.99
CA HIS A 208 0.68 15.56 33.73
C HIS A 208 0.50 15.24 32.23
N ASN A 209 1.04 16.08 31.36
CA ASN A 209 0.94 15.90 29.92
C ASN A 209 1.83 14.74 29.43
N LEU A 210 1.35 13.98 28.46
CA LEU A 210 2.11 12.87 27.88
C LEU A 210 3.23 13.45 27.01
N PRO A 211 4.53 13.18 27.27
CA PRO A 211 5.60 13.67 26.41
C PRO A 211 5.51 13.03 25.01
N LEU A 212 5.94 13.75 23.97
CA LEU A 212 5.83 13.32 22.57
C LEU A 212 6.41 11.92 22.32
N TRP A 213 7.57 11.60 22.91
CA TRP A 213 8.20 10.29 22.77
C TRP A 213 7.32 9.16 23.33
N ALA A 214 6.62 9.41 24.45
CA ALA A 214 5.74 8.42 25.06
C ALA A 214 4.46 8.24 24.23
N GLY A 215 3.94 9.32 23.64
CA GLY A 215 2.87 9.27 22.66
C GLY A 215 3.23 8.38 21.47
N CYS A 216 4.44 8.52 20.93
CA CYS A 216 4.94 7.66 19.84
C CYS A 216 4.99 6.19 20.25
N LEU A 217 5.50 5.90 21.45
CA LEU A 217 5.59 4.53 21.98
C LEU A 217 4.23 3.87 22.11
N VAL A 218 3.23 4.59 22.67
CA VAL A 218 1.86 4.07 22.81
C VAL A 218 1.24 3.76 21.45
N LEU A 219 1.36 4.68 20.49
CA LEU A 219 0.74 4.53 19.17
C LEU A 219 1.37 3.41 18.34
N ILE A 220 2.71 3.34 18.31
CA ILE A 220 3.41 2.28 17.56
C ILE A 220 3.29 0.95 18.28
N GLY A 221 3.33 0.92 19.61
CA GLY A 221 3.09 -0.30 20.40
C GLY A 221 1.70 -0.89 20.13
N ALA A 222 0.66 -0.06 20.12
CA ALA A 222 -0.71 -0.47 19.78
C ALA A 222 -0.81 -0.97 18.32
N THR A 223 -0.17 -0.27 17.38
CA THR A 223 -0.09 -0.68 15.97
C THR A 223 0.58 -2.05 15.81
N LEU A 224 1.71 -2.25 16.50
CA LEU A 224 2.45 -3.50 16.47
C LEU A 224 1.60 -4.65 17.04
N LEU A 225 0.90 -4.41 18.15
CA LEU A 225 0.03 -5.42 18.78
C LEU A 225 -1.01 -5.95 17.80
N VAL A 226 -1.69 -5.08 17.05
CA VAL A 226 -2.72 -5.51 16.08
C VAL A 226 -2.10 -6.13 14.83
N SER A 227 -1.06 -5.52 14.25
CA SER A 227 -0.42 -5.98 13.00
C SER A 227 0.37 -7.29 13.15
N PHE A 228 0.76 -7.65 14.38
CA PHE A 228 1.43 -8.90 14.71
C PHE A 228 0.60 -10.12 14.31
N PHE A 229 -0.70 -10.14 14.63
CA PHE A 229 -1.57 -11.31 14.44
C PHE A 229 -2.00 -11.54 12.97
N GLY A 230 -1.86 -10.54 12.09
CA GLY A 230 -2.07 -10.69 10.65
C GLY A 230 -3.54 -10.56 10.19
N TYR A 231 -3.83 -11.07 8.98
CA TYR A 231 -5.02 -10.74 8.18
C TYR A 231 -6.35 -10.79 8.97
N LYS A 232 -6.62 -11.86 9.72
CA LYS A 232 -7.91 -12.06 10.42
C LYS A 232 -8.17 -11.01 11.51
N VAL A 233 -7.16 -10.73 12.34
CA VAL A 233 -7.26 -9.74 13.43
C VAL A 233 -7.36 -8.34 12.86
N ILE A 234 -6.60 -8.04 11.80
CA ILE A 234 -6.65 -6.75 11.11
C ILE A 234 -8.07 -6.49 10.59
N HIS A 235 -8.67 -7.42 9.83
CA HIS A 235 -10.04 -7.24 9.34
C HIS A 235 -11.07 -7.11 10.46
N SER A 236 -10.88 -7.81 11.57
CA SER A 236 -11.78 -7.71 12.73
C SER A 236 -11.70 -6.36 13.43
N TYR A 237 -10.48 -5.82 13.59
CA TYR A 237 -10.24 -4.49 14.15
C TYR A 237 -10.76 -3.40 13.20
N GLU A 238 -10.40 -3.47 11.92
CA GLU A 238 -10.80 -2.48 10.92
C GLU A 238 -12.29 -2.50 10.62
N LYS A 239 -13.02 -3.58 10.93
CA LYS A 239 -14.48 -3.57 10.78
C LYS A 239 -15.17 -2.52 11.68
N TRP A 240 -14.56 -2.19 12.82
CA TRP A 240 -15.20 -1.39 13.87
C TRP A 240 -14.43 -0.14 14.30
N SER A 241 -13.13 -0.05 14.02
CA SER A 241 -12.26 1.04 14.47
C SER A 241 -12.72 2.43 14.00
N TRP A 242 -13.42 2.54 12.86
CA TRP A 242 -13.96 3.80 12.33
C TRP A 242 -15.11 4.39 13.15
N VAL A 243 -15.92 3.58 13.84
CA VAL A 243 -17.16 4.02 14.50
C VAL A 243 -16.92 5.13 15.52
N PRO A 244 -16.00 4.98 16.50
CA PRO A 244 -15.71 6.05 17.44
C PRO A 244 -15.12 7.30 16.76
N ASN A 245 -14.30 7.12 15.72
CA ASN A 245 -13.69 8.24 15.00
C ASN A 245 -14.74 9.06 14.26
N PHE A 246 -15.68 8.38 13.59
CA PHE A 246 -16.79 9.03 12.90
C PHE A 246 -17.65 9.85 13.85
N ALA A 247 -17.96 9.31 15.04
CA ALA A 247 -18.67 10.06 16.07
C ALA A 247 -17.91 11.34 16.49
N VAL A 248 -16.58 11.26 16.67
CA VAL A 248 -15.78 12.46 17.00
C VAL A 248 -15.73 13.46 15.84
N PHE A 249 -15.66 13.02 14.58
CA PHE A 249 -15.74 13.93 13.44
C PHE A 249 -17.07 14.67 13.36
N LEU A 250 -18.19 14.03 13.70
CA LEU A 250 -19.49 14.72 13.84
C LEU A 250 -19.45 15.76 14.96
N VAL A 251 -18.78 15.47 16.08
CA VAL A 251 -18.55 16.45 17.16
C VAL A 251 -17.73 17.64 16.64
N ILE A 252 -16.66 17.40 15.88
CA ILE A 252 -15.85 18.46 15.25
C ILE A 252 -16.73 19.33 14.35
N ILE A 253 -17.58 18.76 13.50
CA ILE A 253 -18.52 19.51 12.65
C ILE A 253 -19.41 20.44 13.50
N ALA A 254 -20.01 19.90 14.56
CA ALA A 254 -20.88 20.66 15.46
C ALA A 254 -20.11 21.80 16.16
N ARG A 255 -18.89 21.54 16.63
CA ARG A 255 -18.06 22.54 17.32
C ARG A 255 -17.53 23.61 16.37
N LEU A 256 -17.13 23.23 15.16
CA LEU A 256 -16.73 24.16 14.13
C LEU A 256 -17.88 25.10 13.77
N LYS A 257 -19.09 24.57 13.57
CA LYS A 257 -20.29 25.40 13.32
C LYS A 257 -20.61 26.33 14.48
N LYS A 258 -20.56 25.84 15.73
CA LYS A 258 -20.84 26.64 16.93
C LYS A 258 -19.78 27.72 17.19
N SER A 259 -18.53 27.48 16.78
CA SER A 259 -17.44 28.45 16.96
C SER A 259 -17.61 29.73 16.13
N GLY A 260 -18.36 29.68 15.02
CA GLY A 260 -18.47 30.79 14.08
C GLY A 260 -17.19 31.09 13.28
N ASN A 261 -16.09 30.35 13.49
CA ASN A 261 -14.80 30.63 12.86
C ASN A 261 -14.73 30.18 11.38
N PHE A 262 -15.60 29.26 10.96
CA PHE A 262 -15.61 28.76 9.58
C PHE A 262 -16.15 29.79 8.59
N THR A 263 -15.39 30.05 7.54
CA THR A 263 -15.83 30.80 6.36
C THR A 263 -15.29 30.13 5.09
N GLY A 264 -16.05 30.21 4.00
CA GLY A 264 -15.64 29.63 2.71
C GLY A 264 -14.35 30.24 2.15
N GLY A 265 -14.03 31.49 2.51
CA GLY A 265 -12.94 32.26 1.89
C GLY A 265 -13.29 32.70 0.46
N GLU A 266 -12.59 33.72 -0.03
CA GLU A 266 -12.77 34.21 -1.40
C GLU A 266 -12.13 33.25 -2.41
N TRP A 267 -12.70 33.15 -3.61
CA TRP A 267 -12.12 32.34 -4.67
C TRP A 267 -10.89 33.04 -5.25
N GLY A 268 -9.72 32.43 -5.06
CA GLY A 268 -8.48 32.85 -5.70
C GLY A 268 -8.46 32.55 -7.19
N SER A 269 -7.64 33.27 -7.95
CA SER A 269 -7.41 33.01 -9.37
C SER A 269 -5.97 33.34 -9.78
N GLY A 270 -5.58 32.85 -10.96
CA GLY A 270 -4.26 33.09 -11.53
C GLY A 270 -3.25 31.98 -11.27
N ARG A 271 -2.02 32.24 -11.72
CA ARG A 271 -0.91 31.28 -11.78
C ARG A 271 -0.56 30.68 -10.42
N THR A 272 -0.46 31.50 -9.37
CA THR A 272 -0.15 31.01 -8.01
C THR A 272 -1.25 30.09 -7.47
N THR A 273 -2.53 30.43 -7.67
CA THR A 273 -3.63 29.55 -7.26
C THR A 273 -3.59 28.22 -8.00
N ALA A 274 -3.30 28.23 -9.31
CA ALA A 274 -3.13 26.99 -10.08
C ALA A 274 -1.96 26.14 -9.55
N GLY A 275 -0.81 26.77 -9.22
CA GLY A 275 0.32 26.07 -8.61
C GLY A 275 -0.03 25.44 -7.26
N ASN A 276 -0.73 26.18 -6.40
CA ASN A 276 -1.19 25.70 -5.10
C ASN A 276 -2.21 24.57 -5.23
N VAL A 277 -3.10 24.62 -6.23
CA VAL A 277 -4.06 23.54 -6.56
C VAL A 277 -3.33 22.26 -6.94
N LEU A 278 -2.32 22.35 -7.80
CA LEU A 278 -1.54 21.19 -8.26
C LEU A 278 -0.71 20.59 -7.11
N SER A 279 -0.05 21.44 -6.31
CA SER A 279 0.69 21.01 -5.12
C SER A 279 -0.20 20.36 -4.07
N PHE A 280 -1.36 20.94 -3.77
CA PHE A 280 -2.31 20.30 -2.85
C PHE A 280 -2.86 18.99 -3.43
N GLY A 281 -3.12 18.97 -4.74
CA GLY A 281 -3.55 17.78 -5.47
C GLY A 281 -2.56 16.63 -5.38
N CYS A 282 -1.25 16.92 -5.48
CA CYS A 282 -0.19 15.93 -5.28
C CYS A 282 -0.25 15.29 -3.88
N ALA A 283 -0.39 16.08 -2.83
CA ALA A 283 -0.51 15.56 -1.46
C ALA A 283 -1.77 14.69 -1.26
N VAL A 284 -2.92 15.11 -1.82
CA VAL A 284 -4.17 14.34 -1.79
C VAL A 284 -4.02 13.02 -2.56
N PHE A 285 -3.46 13.09 -3.77
CA PHE A 285 -3.20 11.91 -4.60
C PHE A 285 -2.25 10.94 -3.90
N GLY A 286 -1.15 11.42 -3.32
CA GLY A 286 -0.17 10.60 -2.61
C GLY A 286 -0.78 9.84 -1.43
N PHE A 287 -1.68 10.48 -0.67
CA PHE A 287 -2.40 9.82 0.42
C PHE A 287 -3.37 8.74 -0.10
N ALA A 288 -4.17 9.02 -1.12
CA ALA A 288 -5.13 8.06 -1.66
C ALA A 288 -4.47 6.90 -2.41
N ALA A 289 -3.49 7.22 -3.26
CA ALA A 289 -2.76 6.25 -4.06
C ALA A 289 -1.78 5.40 -3.22
N GLY A 290 -1.41 5.85 -2.02
CA GLY A 290 -0.48 5.17 -1.11
C GLY A 290 -0.83 3.72 -0.82
N TRP A 291 -2.12 3.39 -0.85
CA TRP A 291 -2.62 2.04 -0.65
C TRP A 291 -2.38 1.11 -1.83
N THR A 292 -2.08 1.64 -3.02
CA THR A 292 -1.97 0.87 -4.27
C THR A 292 -0.91 -0.22 -4.19
N THR A 293 0.21 0.07 -3.54
CA THR A 293 1.34 -0.86 -3.40
C THR A 293 1.14 -1.89 -2.30
N ILE A 294 -0.01 -1.90 -1.63
CA ILE A 294 -0.41 -2.95 -0.69
C ILE A 294 -1.83 -3.48 -0.96
N ALA A 295 -2.50 -3.00 -2.02
CA ALA A 295 -3.92 -3.20 -2.27
C ALA A 295 -4.34 -4.67 -2.41
N ALA A 296 -3.53 -5.48 -3.13
CA ALA A 296 -3.80 -6.90 -3.30
C ALA A 296 -3.63 -7.70 -2.00
N ASP A 297 -2.82 -7.24 -1.04
CA ASP A 297 -2.51 -7.99 0.18
C ASP A 297 -3.77 -8.24 1.04
N TYR A 298 -4.76 -7.36 0.94
CA TYR A 298 -6.01 -7.39 1.72
C TYR A 298 -7.17 -8.07 1.02
N THR A 299 -6.97 -8.58 -0.19
CA THR A 299 -8.01 -9.29 -0.95
C THR A 299 -7.58 -10.67 -1.42
N VAL A 300 -6.37 -11.12 -1.07
CA VAL A 300 -5.83 -12.42 -1.49
C VAL A 300 -6.63 -13.62 -0.98
N TYR A 301 -7.36 -13.48 0.14
CA TYR A 301 -8.19 -14.53 0.74
C TYR A 301 -9.64 -14.51 0.26
N MET A 302 -10.00 -13.64 -0.70
CA MET A 302 -11.34 -13.62 -1.27
C MET A 302 -11.48 -14.63 -2.43
N PRO A 303 -12.61 -15.34 -2.55
CA PRO A 303 -12.86 -16.31 -3.63
C PRO A 303 -12.74 -15.72 -5.04
N ARG A 304 -12.23 -16.51 -6.01
CA ARG A 304 -12.02 -16.05 -7.41
C ARG A 304 -13.31 -15.82 -8.19
N ASP A 305 -14.36 -16.56 -7.85
CA ASP A 305 -15.68 -16.57 -8.49
C ASP A 305 -16.54 -15.37 -8.08
N ILE A 306 -16.10 -14.58 -7.09
CA ILE A 306 -16.81 -13.38 -6.66
C ILE A 306 -16.93 -12.37 -7.80
N ASN A 307 -18.06 -11.66 -7.84
CA ASN A 307 -18.32 -10.68 -8.88
C ASN A 307 -17.35 -9.48 -8.78
N LYS A 308 -16.36 -9.44 -9.67
CA LYS A 308 -15.32 -8.40 -9.75
C LYS A 308 -15.88 -6.97 -9.78
N LYS A 309 -16.98 -6.73 -10.51
CA LYS A 309 -17.59 -5.39 -10.59
C LYS A 309 -18.15 -4.98 -9.23
N LYS A 310 -18.84 -5.89 -8.54
CA LYS A 310 -19.36 -5.64 -7.19
C LYS A 310 -18.22 -5.33 -6.21
N VAL A 311 -17.13 -6.11 -6.24
CA VAL A 311 -15.96 -5.85 -5.39
C VAL A 311 -15.35 -4.48 -5.70
N PHE A 312 -15.10 -4.18 -6.98
CA PHE A 312 -14.52 -2.91 -7.41
C PHE A 312 -15.33 -1.71 -6.91
N PHE A 313 -16.65 -1.68 -7.18
CA PHE A 313 -17.49 -0.56 -6.74
C PHE A 313 -17.66 -0.52 -5.22
N SER A 314 -17.64 -1.66 -4.53
CA SER A 314 -17.66 -1.71 -3.06
C SER A 314 -16.39 -1.11 -2.46
N LEU A 315 -15.22 -1.41 -3.03
CA LEU A 315 -13.94 -0.84 -2.61
C LEU A 315 -13.88 0.67 -2.91
N VAL A 316 -14.32 1.09 -4.11
CA VAL A 316 -14.44 2.52 -4.46
C VAL A 316 -15.34 3.26 -3.48
N ALA A 317 -16.50 2.70 -3.11
CA ALA A 317 -17.39 3.29 -2.12
C ALA A 317 -16.75 3.33 -0.72
N GLY A 318 -16.10 2.24 -0.30
CA GLY A 318 -15.39 2.14 0.99
C GLY A 318 -14.22 3.12 1.13
N LEU A 319 -13.50 3.40 0.05
CA LEU A 319 -12.40 4.37 0.01
C LEU A 319 -12.92 5.82 -0.11
N SER A 320 -13.83 6.07 -1.05
CA SER A 320 -14.24 7.44 -1.39
C SER A 320 -14.94 8.17 -0.25
N PHE A 321 -15.84 7.50 0.49
CA PHE A 321 -16.57 8.14 1.57
C PHE A 321 -15.66 8.73 2.66
N PRO A 322 -14.78 7.95 3.34
CA PRO A 322 -13.92 8.50 4.38
C PRO A 322 -12.92 9.51 3.82
N LEU A 323 -12.34 9.27 2.63
CA LEU A 323 -11.39 10.19 2.00
C LEU A 323 -12.03 11.56 1.76
N PHE A 324 -13.23 11.59 1.15
CA PHE A 324 -13.93 12.84 0.93
C PHE A 324 -14.39 13.47 2.25
N PHE A 325 -15.09 12.70 3.09
CA PHE A 325 -15.70 13.20 4.32
C PHE A 325 -14.65 13.81 5.26
N VAL A 326 -13.59 13.08 5.56
CA VAL A 326 -12.58 13.51 6.53
C VAL A 326 -11.69 14.61 5.97
N MET A 327 -11.25 14.52 4.71
CA MET A 327 -10.42 15.58 4.13
C MET A 327 -11.21 16.89 3.93
N ILE A 328 -12.48 16.83 3.51
CA ILE A 328 -13.32 18.03 3.40
C ILE A 328 -13.51 18.67 4.77
N LEU A 329 -13.73 17.85 5.81
CA LEU A 329 -13.78 18.35 7.19
C LEU A 329 -12.44 18.96 7.61
N GLY A 330 -11.31 18.37 7.21
CA GLY A 330 -9.97 18.92 7.44
C GLY A 330 -9.79 20.29 6.81
N ALA A 331 -10.24 20.47 5.56
CA ALA A 331 -10.24 21.77 4.88
C ALA A 331 -11.14 22.79 5.60
N ALA A 332 -12.31 22.36 6.10
CA ALA A 332 -13.17 23.23 6.89
C ALA A 332 -12.50 23.67 8.21
N CYS A 333 -11.83 22.74 8.90
CA CYS A 333 -11.06 23.03 10.11
C CYS A 333 -9.92 23.99 9.81
N GLY A 334 -9.18 23.77 8.72
CA GLY A 334 -8.11 24.65 8.24
C GLY A 334 -8.59 26.09 8.03
N ARG A 335 -9.74 26.29 7.36
CA ARG A 335 -10.34 27.64 7.21
C ARG A 335 -10.69 28.29 8.55
N GLY A 336 -11.21 27.51 9.50
CA GLY A 336 -11.43 27.99 10.86
C GLY A 336 -10.13 28.41 11.54
N GLY A 337 -9.06 27.63 11.33
CA GLY A 337 -7.71 27.90 11.83
C GLY A 337 -7.09 29.19 11.29
N SER A 338 -7.27 29.49 10.00
CA SER A 338 -6.80 30.75 9.39
C SER A 338 -7.52 31.99 9.95
N ASN A 339 -8.76 31.82 10.43
CA ASN A 339 -9.61 32.92 10.89
C ASN A 339 -9.48 33.20 12.40
N ASN A 340 -8.90 32.29 13.17
CA ASN A 340 -8.78 32.42 14.62
C ASN A 340 -7.31 32.34 15.04
N LYS A 341 -6.81 33.40 15.66
CA LYS A 341 -5.40 33.50 16.07
C LYS A 341 -4.97 32.37 17.00
N GLN A 342 -5.79 32.01 17.99
CA GLN A 342 -5.48 30.92 18.93
C GLN A 342 -5.36 29.58 18.20
N TRP A 343 -6.25 29.31 17.24
CA TRP A 343 -6.23 28.08 16.46
C TRP A 343 -5.02 28.03 15.51
N SER A 344 -4.69 29.17 14.88
CA SER A 344 -3.48 29.32 14.06
C SER A 344 -2.21 29.10 14.87
N ASP A 345 -2.13 29.63 16.08
CA ASP A 345 -0.95 29.51 16.95
C ASP A 345 -0.75 28.07 17.43
N LEU A 346 -1.85 27.37 17.80
CA LEU A 346 -1.80 25.94 18.11
C LEU A 346 -1.45 25.06 16.89
N TYR A 347 -1.91 25.44 15.70
CA TYR A 347 -1.49 24.75 14.47
C TYR A 347 0.01 24.92 14.21
N LYS A 348 0.57 26.11 14.44
CA LYS A 348 2.01 26.36 14.28
C LYS A 348 2.86 25.56 15.28
N SER A 349 2.37 25.35 16.50
CA SER A 349 3.11 24.61 17.53
C SER A 349 3.00 23.09 17.40
N ASN A 350 1.81 22.58 17.06
CA ASN A 350 1.48 21.14 17.14
C ASN A 350 0.80 20.60 15.86
N GLY A 351 0.92 21.31 14.74
CA GLY A 351 0.34 20.90 13.46
C GLY A 351 -1.17 20.69 13.52
N MET A 352 -1.66 19.68 12.79
CA MET A 352 -3.09 19.36 12.80
C MET A 352 -3.59 18.89 14.18
N GLY A 353 -2.74 18.26 14.99
CA GLY A 353 -3.08 17.92 16.37
C GLY A 353 -3.45 19.16 17.19
N GLY A 354 -2.66 20.22 17.07
CA GLY A 354 -2.96 21.51 17.70
C GLY A 354 -4.27 22.13 17.25
N LEU A 355 -4.54 22.15 15.95
CA LEU A 355 -5.80 22.68 15.42
C LEU A 355 -7.02 21.87 15.89
N THR A 356 -6.90 20.54 15.90
CA THR A 356 -7.97 19.65 16.39
C THR A 356 -8.25 19.89 17.87
N TYR A 357 -7.19 20.02 18.67
CA TYR A 357 -7.30 20.37 20.09
C TYR A 357 -7.99 21.73 20.29
N ALA A 358 -7.61 22.75 19.51
CA ALA A 358 -8.16 24.09 19.58
C ALA A 358 -9.69 24.13 19.34
N ILE A 359 -10.19 23.28 18.45
CA ILE A 359 -11.62 23.16 18.14
C ILE A 359 -12.39 22.48 19.28
N LEU A 360 -11.78 21.47 19.91
CA LEU A 360 -12.45 20.58 20.84
C LEU A 360 -12.33 20.99 22.31
N VAL A 361 -11.23 21.62 22.73
CA VAL A 361 -10.90 21.74 24.16
C VAL A 361 -11.05 23.17 24.72
N PRO A 362 -10.19 24.15 24.39
CA PRO A 362 -9.96 25.33 25.24
C PRO A 362 -11.22 26.18 25.52
N SER A 363 -12.11 26.31 24.54
CA SER A 363 -13.34 27.11 24.64
C SER A 363 -14.57 26.30 24.22
N SER A 364 -14.54 24.99 24.42
CA SER A 364 -15.44 24.09 23.72
C SER A 364 -16.06 22.99 24.59
N LEU A 365 -15.44 21.83 24.68
CA LEU A 365 -15.95 20.66 25.42
C LEU A 365 -15.06 20.29 26.61
N HIS A 366 -13.97 21.02 26.83
CA HIS A 366 -13.01 20.81 27.92
C HIS A 366 -12.62 19.31 28.02
N ARG A 367 -12.87 18.67 29.16
CA ARG A 367 -12.54 17.25 29.42
C ARG A 367 -13.11 16.27 28.41
N PHE A 368 -14.34 16.47 27.93
CA PHE A 368 -14.89 15.59 26.89
C PHE A 368 -14.20 15.81 25.55
N GLY A 369 -13.78 17.05 25.26
CA GLY A 369 -12.94 17.35 24.10
C GLY A 369 -11.59 16.66 24.17
N GLU A 370 -10.97 16.59 25.35
CA GLU A 370 -9.71 15.84 25.56
C GLU A 370 -9.90 14.34 25.33
N PHE A 371 -11.00 13.76 25.81
CA PHE A 371 -11.37 12.38 25.49
C PHE A 371 -11.49 12.15 23.98
N CYS A 372 -12.18 13.04 23.27
CA CYS A 372 -12.27 13.01 21.81
C CYS A 372 -10.89 13.09 21.14
N CYS A 373 -9.95 13.87 21.69
CA CYS A 373 -8.58 13.97 21.20
C CYS A 373 -7.81 12.64 21.39
N VAL A 374 -8.00 11.92 22.51
CA VAL A 374 -7.43 10.58 22.69
C VAL A 374 -7.97 9.63 21.63
N VAL A 375 -9.29 9.59 21.43
CA VAL A 375 -9.94 8.71 20.45
C VAL A 375 -9.39 8.96 19.04
N LEU A 376 -9.32 10.23 18.61
CA LEU A 376 -8.75 10.57 17.31
C LEU A 376 -7.26 10.29 17.20
N SER A 377 -6.50 10.44 18.28
CA SER A 377 -5.08 10.06 18.25
C SER A 377 -4.93 8.55 18.01
N MET A 378 -5.76 7.75 18.68
CA MET A 378 -5.79 6.29 18.53
C MET A 378 -6.31 5.84 17.16
N SER A 379 -7.07 6.67 16.43
CA SER A 379 -7.49 6.37 15.05
C SER A 379 -6.30 6.06 14.13
N THR A 380 -5.15 6.65 14.40
CA THR A 380 -3.89 6.44 13.67
C THR A 380 -3.44 4.99 13.66
N VAL A 381 -3.81 4.21 14.69
CA VAL A 381 -3.54 2.77 14.74
C VAL A 381 -4.18 2.06 13.54
N ALA A 382 -5.44 2.40 13.21
CA ALA A 382 -6.14 1.86 12.03
C ALA A 382 -5.47 2.21 10.70
N ASN A 383 -4.82 3.38 10.60
CA ASN A 383 -4.08 3.74 9.40
C ASN A 383 -2.70 3.05 9.32
N ASN A 384 -2.03 2.88 10.45
CA ASN A 384 -0.67 2.32 10.49
C ASN A 384 -0.65 0.80 10.46
N VAL A 385 -1.70 0.11 10.94
CA VAL A 385 -1.78 -1.35 10.96
C VAL A 385 -1.59 -1.95 9.56
N PRO A 386 -2.27 -1.44 8.51
CA PRO A 386 -2.05 -1.94 7.17
C PRO A 386 -0.60 -1.75 6.69
N ASN A 387 -0.03 -0.57 6.92
CA ASN A 387 1.35 -0.27 6.56
C ASN A 387 2.34 -1.24 7.23
N MET A 388 2.24 -1.44 8.55
CA MET A 388 3.15 -2.31 9.28
C MET A 388 3.00 -3.79 8.91
N TYR A 389 1.78 -4.23 8.58
CA TYR A 389 1.53 -5.57 8.07
C TYR A 389 2.25 -5.82 6.74
N SER A 390 2.06 -4.93 5.76
CA SER A 390 2.58 -5.09 4.40
C SER A 390 4.07 -4.78 4.25
N ILE A 391 4.70 -4.06 5.19
CA ILE A 391 6.18 -3.93 5.23
C ILE A 391 6.84 -5.29 5.25
N GLY A 392 6.31 -6.23 6.04
CA GLY A 392 6.89 -7.58 6.14
C GLY A 392 6.86 -8.32 4.81
N LEU A 393 5.71 -8.27 4.12
CA LEU A 393 5.54 -8.86 2.79
C LEU A 393 6.43 -8.19 1.74
N SER A 394 6.57 -6.86 1.81
CA SER A 394 7.40 -6.07 0.90
C SER A 394 8.90 -6.35 1.10
N LEU A 395 9.37 -6.53 2.33
CA LEU A 395 10.76 -6.89 2.57
C LEU A 395 11.07 -8.30 2.07
N GLN A 396 10.17 -9.26 2.33
CA GLN A 396 10.30 -10.63 1.80
C GLN A 396 10.31 -10.66 0.26
N ALA A 397 9.51 -9.82 -0.40
CA ALA A 397 9.45 -9.74 -1.85
C ALA A 397 10.68 -9.08 -2.50
N THR A 398 11.46 -8.29 -1.74
CA THR A 398 12.66 -7.58 -2.21
C THR A 398 13.81 -8.52 -2.55
N TRP A 399 14.07 -9.55 -1.73
CA TRP A 399 15.17 -10.48 -1.97
C TRP A 399 14.89 -11.86 -1.36
N GLY A 400 15.17 -12.92 -2.13
CA GLY A 400 14.93 -14.33 -1.76
C GLY A 400 15.38 -14.76 -0.35
N PRO A 401 16.57 -14.38 0.15
CA PRO A 401 16.98 -14.70 1.52
C PRO A 401 16.10 -14.05 2.59
N LEU A 402 15.53 -12.86 2.33
CA LEU A 402 14.64 -12.18 3.28
C LEU A 402 13.30 -12.91 3.42
N ASN A 403 12.88 -13.67 2.40
CA ASN A 403 11.67 -14.51 2.48
C ASN A 403 11.79 -15.63 3.53
N LYS A 404 13.00 -16.07 3.88
CA LYS A 404 13.20 -17.11 4.90
C LYS A 404 12.88 -16.63 6.32
N VAL A 405 12.86 -15.32 6.53
CA VAL A 405 12.53 -14.71 7.82
C VAL A 405 11.02 -14.49 7.88
N PRO A 406 10.33 -14.97 8.93
CA PRO A 406 8.88 -14.79 9.08
C PRO A 406 8.45 -13.32 9.00
N ARG A 407 7.31 -13.07 8.34
CA ARG A 407 6.71 -11.73 8.15
C ARG A 407 6.66 -10.92 9.44
N VAL A 408 6.27 -11.56 10.54
CA VAL A 408 6.11 -10.94 11.86
C VAL A 408 7.39 -10.27 12.36
N ILE A 409 8.56 -10.88 12.12
CA ILE A 409 9.86 -10.31 12.54
C ILE A 409 10.11 -9.02 11.78
N TRP A 410 9.82 -8.99 10.48
CA TRP A 410 9.93 -7.78 9.67
C TRP A 410 8.95 -6.69 10.10
N THR A 411 7.72 -7.05 10.49
CA THR A 411 6.74 -6.11 11.06
C THR A 411 7.23 -5.51 12.38
N ILE A 412 7.84 -6.31 13.26
CA ILE A 412 8.46 -5.82 14.51
C ILE A 412 9.61 -4.85 14.19
N LEU A 413 10.55 -5.26 13.34
CA LEU A 413 11.70 -4.43 12.98
C LEU A 413 11.26 -3.11 12.32
N GLY A 414 10.33 -3.18 11.37
CA GLY A 414 9.76 -1.99 10.71
C GLY A 414 9.10 -1.04 11.71
N SER A 415 8.34 -1.56 12.68
CA SER A 415 7.73 -0.77 13.74
C SER A 415 8.77 -0.14 14.67
N LEU A 416 9.84 -0.86 15.03
CA LEU A 416 10.94 -0.34 15.85
C LEU A 416 11.72 0.75 15.10
N PHE A 417 11.97 0.59 13.81
CA PHE A 417 12.58 1.63 12.97
C PHE A 417 11.67 2.86 12.88
N ALA A 418 10.37 2.68 12.66
CA ALA A 418 9.41 3.77 12.68
C ALA A 418 9.43 4.51 14.03
N LEU A 419 9.50 3.79 15.16
CA LEU A 419 9.58 4.39 16.49
C LEU A 419 10.88 5.17 16.70
N ALA A 420 12.02 4.56 16.34
CA ALA A 420 13.34 5.17 16.50
C ALA A 420 13.46 6.48 15.72
N ILE A 421 12.79 6.59 14.57
CA ILE A 421 12.76 7.82 13.77
C ILE A 421 11.65 8.76 14.24
N ALA A 422 10.45 8.27 14.60
CA ALA A 422 9.29 9.06 15.04
C ALA A 422 9.54 9.87 16.32
N ILE A 423 10.38 9.38 17.24
CA ILE A 423 10.75 10.11 18.45
C ILE A 423 11.53 11.39 18.12
N PRO A 424 12.73 11.35 17.50
CA PRO A 424 13.49 12.57 17.16
C PRO A 424 12.76 13.42 16.13
N ALA A 425 12.04 12.76 15.22
CA ALA A 425 11.12 13.39 14.29
C ALA A 425 10.23 14.42 14.99
N CYS A 426 9.46 14.03 16.01
CA CYS A 426 8.55 14.91 16.75
C CYS A 426 9.17 16.26 17.17
N TYR A 427 10.48 16.33 17.41
CA TYR A 427 11.16 17.52 17.90
C TYR A 427 11.76 18.40 16.78
N HIS A 428 11.85 17.89 15.54
CA HIS A 428 12.50 18.58 14.41
C HIS A 428 11.63 18.58 13.12
N PHE A 429 10.30 18.40 13.23
CA PHE A 429 9.54 17.70 12.19
C PHE A 429 8.85 18.43 11.06
N SER A 430 8.57 19.73 11.15
CA SER A 430 7.62 20.32 10.19
C SER A 430 8.12 20.25 8.73
N THR A 431 9.43 20.27 8.51
CA THR A 431 10.02 20.16 7.16
C THR A 431 10.08 18.72 6.64
N PHE A 432 10.28 17.72 7.51
CA PHE A 432 10.39 16.31 7.10
C PHE A 432 9.06 15.77 6.57
N MET A 433 7.95 16.14 7.21
CA MET A 433 6.59 15.67 6.86
C MET A 433 6.20 16.02 5.43
N ASN A 434 6.32 17.29 5.04
CA ASN A 434 5.90 17.76 3.72
C ASN A 434 6.77 17.14 2.61
N SER A 435 8.09 17.11 2.81
CA SER A 435 9.02 16.54 1.82
C SER A 435 8.84 15.04 1.59
N PHE A 436 8.37 14.30 2.60
CA PHE A 436 8.17 12.86 2.50
C PHE A 436 6.88 12.48 1.76
N MET A 437 5.76 13.18 2.01
CA MET A 437 4.47 12.88 1.40
C MET A 437 4.47 13.04 -0.12
N ASP A 438 5.07 14.12 -0.60
CA ASP A 438 5.15 14.38 -2.04
C ASP A 438 6.08 13.38 -2.74
N SER A 439 7.18 13.00 -2.08
CA SER A 439 8.09 11.95 -2.57
C SER A 439 7.39 10.59 -2.80
N ILE A 440 6.38 10.27 -1.99
CA ILE A 440 5.60 9.04 -2.14
C ILE A 440 4.65 9.11 -3.34
N GLY A 441 3.92 10.22 -3.50
CA GLY A 441 3.00 10.41 -4.64
C GLY A 441 3.68 10.20 -5.98
N TYR A 442 4.94 10.63 -6.09
CA TYR A 442 5.74 10.51 -7.30
C TYR A 442 6.03 9.06 -7.72
N TYR A 443 6.57 8.22 -6.83
CA TYR A 443 6.91 6.84 -7.22
C TYR A 443 5.65 6.01 -7.44
N LEU A 444 4.56 6.31 -6.73
CA LEU A 444 3.26 5.66 -6.94
C LEU A 444 2.71 5.97 -8.32
N ALA A 445 2.82 7.22 -8.79
CA ALA A 445 2.40 7.60 -10.13
C ALA A 445 3.17 6.83 -11.21
N ILE A 446 4.48 6.62 -11.03
CA ILE A 446 5.30 5.74 -11.90
C ILE A 446 4.78 4.31 -11.85
N TYR A 447 4.62 3.75 -10.65
CA TYR A 447 4.18 2.37 -10.45
C TYR A 447 2.81 2.09 -11.07
N ILE A 448 1.84 2.97 -10.81
CA ILE A 448 0.48 2.91 -11.35
C ILE A 448 0.52 3.01 -12.87
N SER A 449 1.27 3.96 -13.41
CA SER A 449 1.39 4.17 -14.86
C SER A 449 1.91 2.92 -15.57
N ILE A 450 3.02 2.34 -15.09
CA ILE A 450 3.58 1.11 -15.66
C ILE A 450 2.56 -0.04 -15.50
N GLY A 451 1.93 -0.16 -14.33
CA GLY A 451 1.05 -1.29 -14.06
C GLY A 451 -0.25 -1.29 -14.84
N LEU A 452 -0.88 -0.13 -15.03
CA LEU A 452 -2.03 0.02 -15.90
C LEU A 452 -1.64 -0.26 -17.36
N THR A 453 -0.45 0.17 -17.78
CA THR A 453 0.05 -0.08 -19.15
C THR A 453 0.28 -1.56 -19.42
N GLU A 454 0.97 -2.27 -18.53
CA GLU A 454 1.18 -3.72 -18.69
C GLU A 454 -0.16 -4.45 -18.75
N HIS A 455 -1.08 -4.15 -17.84
CA HIS A 455 -2.35 -4.86 -17.79
C HIS A 455 -3.26 -4.57 -18.99
N PHE A 456 -3.50 -3.30 -19.31
CA PHE A 456 -4.48 -2.94 -20.35
C PHE A 456 -3.92 -3.04 -21.77
N TYR A 457 -2.68 -2.63 -21.99
CA TYR A 457 -2.10 -2.60 -23.34
C TYR A 457 -1.43 -3.94 -23.69
N PHE A 458 -0.49 -4.42 -22.86
CA PHE A 458 0.29 -5.62 -23.17
C PHE A 458 -0.43 -6.93 -22.86
N LYS A 459 -1.24 -6.95 -21.79
CA LYS A 459 -2.03 -8.10 -21.34
C LYS A 459 -3.51 -8.01 -21.70
N LYS A 460 -3.93 -6.95 -22.41
CA LYS A 460 -5.29 -6.76 -22.96
C LYS A 460 -6.43 -6.83 -21.94
N GLY A 461 -6.16 -6.50 -20.67
CA GLY A 461 -7.16 -6.57 -19.60
C GLY A 461 -7.46 -7.97 -19.09
N ASP A 462 -6.67 -8.98 -19.48
CA ASP A 462 -6.96 -10.38 -19.15
C ASP A 462 -6.10 -10.89 -17.97
N PHE A 463 -6.78 -11.29 -16.90
CA PHE A 463 -6.15 -11.90 -15.72
C PHE A 463 -5.59 -13.31 -16.00
N SER A 464 -6.08 -14.02 -17.01
CA SER A 464 -5.57 -15.36 -17.37
C SER A 464 -4.14 -15.31 -17.93
N SER A 465 -3.71 -14.14 -18.41
CA SER A 465 -2.38 -13.89 -18.96
C SER A 465 -1.25 -13.86 -17.90
N TYR A 466 -1.60 -14.01 -16.62
CA TYR A 466 -0.70 -14.08 -15.48
C TYR A 466 -0.64 -15.53 -14.98
N ASN A 467 0.41 -16.26 -15.35
CA ASN A 467 0.60 -17.62 -14.85
C ASN A 467 1.19 -17.60 -13.44
N VAL A 468 0.35 -17.87 -12.43
CA VAL A 468 0.70 -17.84 -11.00
C VAL A 468 1.83 -18.80 -10.65
N GLU A 469 1.99 -19.92 -11.36
CA GLU A 469 3.07 -20.89 -11.09
C GLU A 469 4.47 -20.34 -11.33
N TYR A 470 4.58 -19.25 -12.09
CA TYR A 470 5.86 -18.62 -12.42
C TYR A 470 6.31 -17.58 -11.38
N TRP A 471 5.56 -17.39 -10.29
CA TRP A 471 5.73 -16.27 -9.36
C TRP A 471 7.14 -16.17 -8.73
N ASN A 472 7.84 -17.30 -8.65
CA ASN A 472 9.21 -17.39 -8.17
C ASN A 472 10.19 -17.98 -9.21
N LYS A 473 9.80 -18.10 -10.48
CA LYS A 473 10.63 -18.63 -11.58
C LYS A 473 11.19 -17.51 -12.43
N TRP A 474 12.45 -17.15 -12.16
CA TRP A 474 13.08 -15.96 -12.70
C TRP A 474 13.32 -16.01 -14.20
N ASP A 475 13.39 -17.20 -14.78
CA ASP A 475 13.56 -17.48 -16.21
C ASP A 475 12.26 -17.31 -17.00
N LYS A 476 11.11 -17.30 -16.31
CA LYS A 476 9.77 -17.17 -16.92
C LYS A 476 9.15 -15.78 -16.74
N LEU A 477 9.63 -15.00 -15.77
CA LEU A 477 9.15 -13.65 -15.51
C LEU A 477 9.83 -12.61 -16.42
N PRO A 478 9.19 -11.45 -16.68
CA PRO A 478 9.85 -10.34 -17.35
C PRO A 478 11.13 -9.93 -16.62
N VAL A 479 12.19 -9.63 -17.36
CA VAL A 479 13.49 -9.24 -16.77
C VAL A 479 13.35 -7.95 -15.97
N GLY A 480 12.64 -6.97 -16.52
CA GLY A 480 12.33 -5.68 -15.89
C GLY A 480 13.26 -4.55 -16.32
N ILE A 481 13.96 -4.69 -17.45
CA ILE A 481 14.77 -3.61 -18.03
C ILE A 481 13.85 -2.45 -18.41
N ALA A 482 12.73 -2.72 -19.09
CA ALA A 482 11.77 -1.69 -19.47
C ALA A 482 11.19 -0.99 -18.23
N GLY A 483 10.84 -1.74 -17.19
CA GLY A 483 10.33 -1.19 -15.93
C GLY A 483 11.37 -0.37 -15.17
N THR A 484 12.62 -0.82 -15.11
CA THR A 484 13.71 -0.10 -14.44
C THR A 484 14.04 1.20 -15.16
N VAL A 485 14.14 1.19 -16.50
CA VAL A 485 14.40 2.41 -17.27
C VAL A 485 13.21 3.37 -17.16
N ALA A 486 11.97 2.87 -17.20
CA ALA A 486 10.77 3.69 -16.98
C ALA A 486 10.75 4.31 -15.58
N LEU A 487 11.20 3.60 -14.54
CA LEU A 487 11.35 4.14 -13.19
C LEU A 487 12.38 5.28 -13.15
N VAL A 488 13.56 5.09 -13.76
CA VAL A 488 14.61 6.11 -13.78
C VAL A 488 14.18 7.35 -14.56
N ILE A 489 13.62 7.17 -15.76
CA ILE A 489 13.13 8.29 -16.58
C ILE A 489 11.93 8.98 -15.91
N GLY A 490 11.03 8.22 -15.28
CA GLY A 490 9.97 8.78 -14.45
C GLY A 490 10.51 9.64 -13.31
N ALA A 491 11.56 9.19 -12.62
CA ALA A 491 12.23 9.96 -11.56
C ALA A 491 12.87 11.26 -12.07
N PHE A 492 13.39 11.29 -13.32
CA PHE A 492 13.78 12.55 -13.94
C PHE A 492 12.56 13.46 -14.16
N GLY A 493 11.43 12.92 -14.65
CA GLY A 493 10.16 13.66 -14.76
C GLY A 493 9.76 14.33 -13.44
N VAL A 494 9.88 13.60 -12.33
CA VAL A 494 9.69 14.14 -10.97
C VAL A 494 10.65 15.28 -10.69
N ALA A 495 11.95 15.12 -10.95
CA ALA A 495 12.94 16.17 -10.72
C ALA A 495 12.66 17.46 -11.52
N PHE A 496 12.09 17.35 -12.72
CA PHE A 496 11.69 18.51 -13.51
C PHE A 496 10.36 19.13 -13.06
N GLY A 497 9.45 18.35 -12.48
CA GLY A 497 8.08 18.75 -12.13
C GLY A 497 7.79 19.03 -10.66
N MET A 498 8.63 18.57 -9.73
CA MET A 498 8.37 18.73 -8.30
C MET A 498 8.55 20.18 -7.86
N SER A 499 7.75 20.62 -6.89
CA SER A 499 7.80 21.96 -6.30
C SER A 499 7.86 21.84 -4.78
N GLN A 500 9.04 21.48 -4.28
CA GLN A 500 9.31 21.17 -2.89
C GLN A 500 10.19 22.23 -2.22
N THR A 501 10.16 22.27 -0.90
CA THR A 501 10.98 23.19 -0.09
C THR A 501 12.48 23.04 -0.35
N TYR A 502 12.94 21.82 -0.68
CA TYR A 502 14.35 21.51 -0.96
C TYR A 502 14.70 21.57 -2.45
N TRP A 503 13.70 21.50 -3.34
CA TRP A 503 13.93 21.50 -4.79
C TRP A 503 12.70 21.95 -5.56
N VAL A 504 12.89 22.92 -6.46
CA VAL A 504 11.85 23.34 -7.41
C VAL A 504 12.35 23.07 -8.83
N GLY A 505 11.68 22.15 -9.52
CA GLY A 505 11.99 21.71 -10.87
C GLY A 505 11.76 22.79 -11.92
N GLN A 506 12.49 22.72 -13.04
CA GLN A 506 12.47 23.77 -14.07
C GLN A 506 11.09 23.97 -14.71
N ILE A 507 10.28 22.91 -14.80
CA ILE A 507 8.93 22.97 -15.38
C ILE A 507 7.92 23.45 -14.33
N ALA A 508 8.17 23.17 -13.05
CA ALA A 508 7.34 23.61 -11.93
C ALA A 508 7.44 25.12 -11.64
N ARG A 509 8.65 25.69 -11.71
CA ARG A 509 8.97 27.11 -11.42
C ARG A 509 8.02 28.11 -12.09
N PRO A 510 7.74 28.03 -13.40
CA PRO A 510 6.90 29.02 -14.05
C PRO A 510 5.42 28.95 -13.64
N ILE A 511 4.93 27.91 -12.97
CA ILE A 511 3.47 27.73 -12.79
C ILE A 511 2.87 28.78 -11.84
N GLY A 512 3.61 29.24 -10.83
CA GLY A 512 3.16 30.22 -9.84
C GLY A 512 4.31 30.89 -9.10
N LYS A 513 4.02 31.82 -8.18
CA LYS A 513 5.06 32.54 -7.39
C LYS A 513 6.00 31.57 -6.65
N PHE A 514 5.46 30.45 -6.19
CA PHE A 514 6.18 29.44 -5.42
C PHE A 514 6.45 28.15 -6.22
N GLY A 515 6.18 28.17 -7.53
CA GLY A 515 6.07 26.97 -8.35
C GLY A 515 4.69 26.29 -8.23
N GLY A 516 4.48 25.24 -9.03
CA GLY A 516 3.33 24.35 -8.93
C GLY A 516 3.81 22.91 -9.09
N ASP A 517 3.47 22.05 -8.14
CA ASP A 517 3.94 20.67 -8.19
C ASP A 517 3.18 19.88 -9.25
N ILE A 518 3.89 19.50 -10.31
CA ILE A 518 3.40 18.60 -11.36
C ILE A 518 4.28 17.35 -11.46
N GLY A 519 4.96 17.03 -10.35
CA GLY A 519 5.96 15.98 -10.30
C GLY A 519 5.35 14.63 -10.60
N PHE A 520 4.18 14.31 -10.05
CA PHE A 520 3.55 13.01 -10.22
C PHE A 520 2.96 12.83 -11.63
N GLU A 521 2.40 13.88 -12.23
CA GLU A 521 1.89 13.84 -13.61
C GLU A 521 3.02 13.59 -14.60
N LEU A 522 4.14 14.30 -14.45
CA LEU A 522 5.33 14.09 -15.28
C LEU A 522 5.93 12.71 -15.02
N ALA A 523 5.97 12.24 -13.77
CA ALA A 523 6.43 10.90 -13.44
C ALA A 523 5.61 9.83 -14.16
N ALA A 524 4.28 9.91 -14.09
CA ALA A 524 3.38 8.99 -14.75
C ALA A 524 3.52 9.04 -16.27
N ALA A 525 3.53 10.24 -16.86
CA ALA A 525 3.61 10.43 -18.31
C ALA A 525 4.94 9.93 -18.89
N TRP A 526 6.06 10.25 -18.25
CA TRP A 526 7.38 9.86 -18.74
C TRP A 526 7.62 8.36 -18.57
N ALA A 527 7.19 7.80 -17.44
CA ALA A 527 7.19 6.35 -17.23
C ALA A 527 6.31 5.62 -18.24
N PHE A 528 5.11 6.13 -18.53
CA PHE A 528 4.18 5.58 -19.53
C PHE A 528 4.85 5.48 -20.90
N ILE A 529 5.34 6.61 -21.42
CA ILE A 529 5.96 6.71 -22.75
C ILE A 529 7.16 5.79 -22.84
N THR A 530 8.03 5.81 -21.83
CA THR A 530 9.25 5.00 -21.80
C THR A 530 8.91 3.51 -21.78
N TYR A 531 7.96 3.09 -20.95
CA TYR A 531 7.56 1.70 -20.84
C TYR A 531 6.90 1.19 -22.13
N MET A 532 6.04 2.01 -22.76
CA MET A 532 5.42 1.70 -24.05
C MET A 532 6.44 1.44 -25.16
N ILE A 533 7.55 2.19 -25.18
CA ILE A 533 8.60 2.04 -26.20
C ILE A 533 9.48 0.82 -25.91
N LEU A 534 9.91 0.64 -24.66
CA LEU A 534 10.92 -0.36 -24.31
C LEU A 534 10.36 -1.76 -24.07
N ARG A 535 9.11 -1.89 -23.62
CA ARG A 535 8.52 -3.20 -23.32
C ARG A 535 8.39 -4.12 -24.55
N PRO A 536 7.99 -3.66 -25.76
CA PRO A 536 8.04 -4.48 -26.97
C PRO A 536 9.45 -4.93 -27.33
N ILE A 537 10.45 -4.07 -27.11
CA ILE A 537 11.86 -4.35 -27.39
C ILE A 537 12.35 -5.44 -26.45
N GLU A 538 12.10 -5.32 -25.15
CA GLU A 538 12.44 -6.33 -24.15
C GLU A 538 11.83 -7.70 -24.51
N ARG A 539 10.54 -7.72 -24.86
CA ARG A 539 9.85 -8.96 -25.27
C ARG A 539 10.46 -9.57 -26.53
N LYS A 540 10.90 -8.76 -27.50
CA LYS A 540 11.54 -9.23 -28.74
C LYS A 540 12.89 -9.91 -28.47
N TYR A 541 13.71 -9.38 -27.56
CA TYR A 541 15.05 -9.91 -27.29
C TYR A 541 15.08 -11.04 -26.27
N TYR A 542 14.22 -11.00 -25.25
CA TYR A 542 14.22 -11.97 -24.15
C TYR A 542 13.05 -12.96 -24.18
N GLY A 543 12.06 -12.75 -25.06
CA GLY A 543 10.87 -13.60 -25.18
C GLY A 543 9.85 -13.48 -24.05
N ARG A 544 10.01 -12.52 -23.12
CA ARG A 544 9.21 -12.39 -21.88
C ARG A 544 9.03 -10.96 -21.38
#